data_AF-A0A9E1BC78-F1
#
_entry.id   AF-A0A9E1BC78-F1
#
_cell.length_a   1.000
_cell.length_b   1.000
_cell.length_c   1.000
_cell.angle_alpha   90.00
_cell.angle_beta   90.00
_cell.angle_gamma   90.00
#
_symmetry.space_group_name_H-M   'P 1'
#
loop_
_entity.id
_entity.type
_entity.pdbx_description
1 polymer ?
#
loop_
_entity_poly.entity_id
_entity_poly.type
_entity_poly.pdbx_seq_one_letter_code
_entity_poly.pdbx_strand_id
1 'polypeptide(L)'
;MSAGKCEWLIPDAFYPVKDNGDYVSHEAVCILNTGKEDAQIKFTLYFEDRPPVHGFSAICPAERTHHVRLDRIKAENGDTIPKGVPYAILVESNVPVVVQYSRCDTTQPELAFMGLLAY
;
A
#
# COMPACT_ATOMS: atom_id res chain seq x y z
N MET A 1 22.54 -6.25 -3.53
CA MET A 1 22.60 -6.19 -2.04
C MET A 1 21.18 -6.34 -1.56
N SER A 2 20.87 -7.28 -0.67
CA SER A 2 19.51 -7.37 -0.09
C SER A 2 19.44 -6.42 1.10
N ALA A 3 18.46 -5.51 1.10
CA ALA A 3 18.28 -4.49 2.13
C ALA A 3 16.78 -4.42 2.50
N GLY A 4 16.50 -4.06 3.75
CA GLY A 4 15.14 -3.98 4.27
C GLY A 4 14.71 -5.22 5.07
N LYS A 5 13.41 -5.51 5.08
CA LYS A 5 12.78 -6.56 5.88
C LYS A 5 11.75 -7.32 5.04
N CYS A 6 11.33 -8.47 5.54
CA CYS A 6 10.28 -9.28 4.93
C CYS A 6 8.87 -8.95 5.47
N GLU A 7 8.78 -8.16 6.54
CA GLU A 7 7.52 -7.76 7.17
C GLU A 7 7.57 -6.27 7.48
N TRP A 8 6.49 -5.56 7.16
CA TRP A 8 6.34 -4.13 7.40
C TRP A 8 4.93 -3.78 7.87
N LEU A 9 4.82 -2.86 8.82
CA LEU A 9 3.56 -2.40 9.39
C LEU A 9 3.32 -0.91 9.06
N ILE A 10 2.11 -0.62 8.57
CA ILE A 10 1.61 0.72 8.28
C ILE A 10 0.33 0.91 9.10
N PRO A 11 0.37 1.64 10.23
CA PRO A 11 -0.77 1.73 11.14
C PRO A 11 -1.87 2.71 10.70
N ASP A 12 -1.58 3.63 9.78
CA ASP A 12 -2.53 4.66 9.32
C ASP A 12 -2.67 4.60 7.79
N ALA A 13 -3.78 4.03 7.34
CA ALA A 13 -4.26 4.06 5.98
C ALA A 13 -5.74 4.52 5.95
N PHE A 14 -6.07 5.36 4.97
CA PHE A 14 -7.40 5.91 4.77
C PHE A 14 -7.49 6.46 3.34
N TYR A 15 -8.41 5.89 2.57
CA TYR A 15 -8.70 6.34 1.21
C TYR A 15 -9.97 7.21 1.21
N PRO A 16 -9.92 8.53 0.93
CA PRO A 16 -11.11 9.38 0.92
C PRO A 16 -12.17 8.94 -0.11
N VAL A 17 -13.45 9.20 0.19
CA VAL A 17 -14.58 8.90 -0.72
C VAL A 17 -14.66 9.90 -1.88
N LYS A 18 -14.26 11.15 -1.63
CA LYS A 18 -14.38 12.26 -2.57
C LYS A 18 -13.04 12.53 -3.25
N ASP A 19 -13.10 12.87 -4.52
CA ASP A 19 -11.99 13.36 -5.33
C ASP A 19 -12.36 14.78 -5.83
N ASN A 20 -11.38 15.65 -6.06
CA ASN A 20 -11.60 16.97 -6.68
C ASN A 20 -10.63 17.17 -7.86
N GLY A 21 -11.17 17.60 -9.00
CA GLY A 21 -10.39 17.88 -10.22
C GLY A 21 -9.94 16.64 -11.00
N ASP A 22 -8.89 16.80 -11.80
CA ASP A 22 -8.38 15.75 -12.71
C ASP A 22 -7.56 14.65 -12.01
N TYR A 23 -7.19 14.87 -10.75
CA TYR A 23 -6.40 13.92 -9.95
C TYR A 23 -7.27 13.25 -8.88
N VAL A 24 -7.24 11.92 -8.86
CA VAL A 24 -7.90 11.12 -7.82
C VAL A 24 -7.04 11.04 -6.56
N SER A 25 -7.69 11.16 -5.40
CA SER A 25 -7.08 10.80 -4.14
C SER A 25 -6.63 9.36 -4.23
N HIS A 26 -5.47 9.06 -3.66
CA HIS A 26 -4.97 7.69 -3.64
C HIS A 26 -3.91 7.50 -2.57
N GLU A 27 -3.75 6.24 -2.24
CA GLU A 27 -2.68 5.76 -1.39
C GLU A 27 -1.76 4.87 -2.22
N ALA A 28 -0.48 4.88 -1.89
CA ALA A 28 0.50 4.00 -2.49
C ALA A 28 1.37 3.36 -1.43
N VAL A 29 1.53 2.04 -1.52
CA VAL A 29 2.63 1.33 -0.87
C VAL A 29 3.77 1.21 -1.87
N CYS A 30 4.79 2.04 -1.68
CA CYS A 30 5.97 2.10 -2.51
C CYS A 30 7.00 1.09 -2.00
N ILE A 31 7.37 0.14 -2.85
CA ILE A 31 8.24 -0.99 -2.50
C ILE A 31 9.52 -0.87 -3.31
N LEU A 32 10.67 -0.93 -2.65
CA LEU A 32 11.98 -1.01 -3.29
C LEU A 32 12.59 -2.39 -3.03
N ASN A 33 12.84 -3.12 -4.11
CA ASN A 33 13.57 -4.39 -4.08
C ASN A 33 14.97 -4.20 -4.67
N THR A 34 15.99 -4.16 -3.81
CA THR A 34 17.40 -4.08 -4.23
C THR A 34 18.05 -5.47 -4.43
N GLY A 35 17.28 -6.53 -4.19
CA GLY A 35 17.67 -7.92 -4.37
C GLY A 35 17.64 -8.38 -5.82
N LYS A 36 18.13 -9.59 -6.06
CA LYS A 36 18.21 -10.23 -7.38
C LYS A 36 17.06 -11.20 -7.68
N GLU A 37 16.13 -11.33 -6.73
CA GLU A 37 14.96 -12.21 -6.82
C GLU A 37 13.69 -11.35 -6.80
N ASP A 38 12.66 -11.79 -7.52
CA ASP A 38 11.37 -11.11 -7.53
C ASP A 38 10.69 -11.22 -6.16
N ALA A 39 10.24 -10.08 -5.64
CA ALA A 39 9.53 -10.00 -4.38
C ALA A 39 8.02 -10.22 -4.62
N GLN A 40 7.51 -11.31 -4.06
CA GLN A 40 6.10 -11.65 -3.94
C GLN A 40 5.55 -10.97 -2.68
N ILE A 41 4.70 -9.98 -2.88
CA ILE A 41 4.17 -9.14 -1.80
C ILE A 41 2.75 -9.55 -1.48
N LYS A 42 2.44 -9.73 -0.20
CA LYS A 42 1.09 -9.94 0.32
C LYS A 42 0.71 -8.78 1.22
N PHE A 43 -0.56 -8.38 1.15
CA PHE A 43 -1.13 -7.36 2.02
C PHE A 43 -2.24 -7.98 2.86
N THR A 44 -2.20 -7.69 4.16
CA THR A 44 -3.31 -7.94 5.08
C THR A 44 -3.80 -6.61 5.61
N LEU A 45 -5.11 -6.37 5.49
CA LEU A 45 -5.75 -5.14 5.95
C LEU A 45 -6.44 -5.39 7.29
N TYR A 46 -6.18 -4.54 8.27
CA TYR A 46 -6.79 -4.59 9.59
C TYR A 46 -7.76 -3.42 9.74
N PHE A 47 -8.95 -3.69 10.29
CA PHE A 47 -10.03 -2.73 10.45
C PHE A 47 -10.45 -2.67 11.91
N GLU A 48 -11.07 -1.57 12.31
CA GLU A 48 -11.53 -1.36 13.69
C GLU A 48 -12.75 -2.21 14.07
N ASP A 49 -13.56 -2.61 13.08
CA ASP A 49 -14.92 -3.15 13.27
C ASP A 49 -15.14 -4.55 12.71
N ARG A 50 -14.12 -5.18 12.10
CA ARG A 50 -14.23 -6.49 11.43
C ARG A 50 -12.91 -7.26 11.41
N PRO A 51 -12.94 -8.59 11.16
CA PRO A 51 -11.72 -9.38 11.00
C PRO A 51 -10.80 -8.87 9.88
N PRO A 52 -9.50 -9.19 9.92
CA PRO A 52 -8.56 -8.81 8.87
C PRO A 52 -8.98 -9.36 7.50
N VAL A 53 -8.72 -8.57 6.46
CA VAL A 53 -8.97 -8.96 5.06
C VAL A 53 -7.63 -9.31 4.40
N HIS A 54 -7.60 -10.48 3.77
CA HIS A 54 -6.43 -11.03 3.08
C HIS A 54 -6.68 -11.10 1.56
N GLY A 55 -5.71 -11.65 0.82
CA GLY A 55 -5.85 -11.97 -0.60
C GLY A 55 -5.44 -10.85 -1.54
N PHE A 56 -4.90 -9.75 -1.03
CA PHE A 56 -4.27 -8.71 -1.84
C PHE A 56 -2.80 -9.04 -2.06
N SER A 57 -2.32 -8.91 -3.30
CA SER A 57 -0.93 -9.21 -3.65
C SER A 57 -0.37 -8.31 -4.75
N ALA A 58 0.95 -8.17 -4.79
CA ALA A 58 1.69 -7.52 -5.87
C ALA A 58 3.04 -8.20 -6.09
N ILE A 59 3.72 -7.88 -7.19
CA ILE A 59 5.09 -8.33 -7.46
C ILE A 59 5.98 -7.10 -7.62
N CYS A 60 7.07 -7.04 -6.86
CA CYS A 60 8.15 -6.07 -7.10
C CYS A 60 9.36 -6.83 -7.69
N PRO A 61 9.62 -6.71 -9.01
CA PRO A 61 10.69 -7.46 -9.64
C PRO A 61 12.07 -7.16 -9.04
N ALA A 62 13.02 -8.06 -9.27
CA ALA A 62 14.42 -7.87 -8.87
C ALA A 62 14.98 -6.53 -9.36
N GLU A 63 15.71 -5.84 -8.50
CA GLU A 63 16.34 -4.54 -8.79
C GLU A 63 15.36 -3.47 -9.32
N ARG A 64 14.13 -3.42 -8.79
CA ARG A 64 13.09 -2.46 -9.19
C ARG A 64 12.38 -1.82 -7.99
N THR A 65 11.61 -0.78 -8.30
CA THR A 65 10.57 -0.23 -7.43
C THR A 65 9.19 -0.58 -7.99
N HIS A 66 8.21 -0.77 -7.12
CA HIS A 66 6.81 -0.89 -7.48
C HIS A 66 5.95 -0.01 -6.57
N HIS A 67 5.23 0.95 -7.15
CA HIS A 67 4.29 1.81 -6.43
C HIS A 67 2.91 1.16 -6.49
N VAL A 68 2.58 0.35 -5.48
CA VAL A 68 1.31 -0.38 -5.43
C VAL A 68 0.19 0.60 -5.08
N ARG A 69 -0.64 0.91 -6.07
CA ARG A 69 -1.81 1.79 -5.94
C ARG A 69 -2.96 1.05 -5.24
N LEU A 70 -3.26 1.46 -4.01
CA LEU A 70 -4.28 0.80 -3.17
C LEU A 70 -5.71 1.01 -3.71
N ASP A 71 -5.94 2.07 -4.49
CA ASP A 71 -7.20 2.30 -5.21
C ASP A 71 -7.39 1.36 -6.43
N ARG A 72 -6.32 0.70 -6.88
CA ARG A 72 -6.33 -0.16 -8.09
C ARG A 72 -6.11 -1.64 -7.78
N ILE A 73 -5.63 -1.96 -6.59
CA ILE A 73 -5.43 -3.34 -6.18
C ILE A 73 -6.77 -4.03 -5.93
N LYS A 74 -6.82 -5.31 -6.27
CA LYS A 74 -7.97 -6.18 -6.01
C LYS A 74 -7.50 -7.41 -5.26
N ALA A 75 -8.33 -7.89 -4.34
CA ALA A 75 -8.11 -9.19 -3.74
C ALA A 75 -8.41 -10.31 -4.75
N GLU A 76 -7.93 -11.52 -4.47
CA GLU A 76 -8.18 -12.72 -5.29
C GLU A 76 -9.67 -12.98 -5.56
N ASN A 77 -10.54 -12.63 -4.61
CA ASN A 77 -11.99 -12.75 -4.74
C ASN A 77 -12.66 -11.60 -5.51
N GLY A 78 -11.87 -10.60 -5.95
CA GLY A 78 -12.34 -9.42 -6.68
C GLY A 78 -12.63 -8.19 -5.81
N ASP A 79 -12.53 -8.30 -4.48
CA ASP A 79 -12.82 -7.19 -3.56
C ASP A 79 -11.81 -6.06 -3.70
N THR A 80 -12.28 -4.84 -3.44
CA THR A 80 -11.47 -3.61 -3.45
C THR A 80 -11.36 -3.03 -2.04
N ILE A 81 -10.35 -2.20 -1.83
CA ILE A 81 -10.21 -1.47 -0.55
C ILE A 81 -11.37 -0.48 -0.38
N PRO A 82 -12.06 -0.49 0.77
CA PRO A 82 -13.20 0.39 1.01
C PRO A 82 -12.74 1.84 1.14
N LYS A 83 -13.46 2.76 0.48
CA LYS A 83 -13.25 4.21 0.65
C LYS A 83 -13.93 4.69 1.94
N GLY A 84 -13.34 5.71 2.57
CA GLY A 84 -13.88 6.39 3.75
C GLY A 84 -13.79 5.59 5.04
N VAL A 85 -12.98 4.52 5.06
CA VAL A 85 -12.81 3.64 6.21
C VAL A 85 -11.34 3.68 6.64
N PRO A 86 -11.02 3.92 7.92
CA PRO A 86 -9.66 3.81 8.43
C PRO A 86 -9.25 2.34 8.54
N TYR A 87 -7.99 2.06 8.20
CA TYR A 87 -7.43 0.71 8.26
C TYR A 87 -5.91 0.76 8.47
N ALA A 88 -5.34 -0.39 8.84
CA ALA A 88 -3.90 -0.60 8.91
C ALA A 88 -3.47 -1.71 7.94
N ILE A 89 -2.20 -1.76 7.59
CA ILE A 89 -1.66 -2.68 6.59
C ILE A 89 -0.45 -3.42 7.16
N LEU A 90 -0.48 -4.74 7.06
CA LEU A 90 0.70 -5.59 7.11
C LEU A 90 1.13 -5.90 5.68
N VAL A 91 2.42 -5.68 5.38
CA VAL A 91 3.04 -6.02 4.10
C VAL A 91 4.06 -7.12 4.34
N GLU A 92 3.86 -8.26 3.70
CA GLU A 92 4.75 -9.42 3.79
C GLU A 92 5.42 -9.65 2.44
N SER A 93 6.69 -10.05 2.46
CA SER A 93 7.51 -10.32 1.28
C SER A 93 8.30 -11.61 1.47
N ASN A 94 8.48 -12.39 0.40
CA ASN A 94 9.37 -13.56 0.41
C ASN A 94 10.87 -13.20 0.49
N VAL A 95 11.24 -11.97 0.13
CA VAL A 95 12.62 -11.46 0.20
C VAL A 95 12.67 -10.07 0.87
N PRO A 96 13.80 -9.65 1.46
CA PRO A 96 13.89 -8.33 2.08
C PRO A 96 13.67 -7.21 1.05
N VAL A 97 12.73 -6.32 1.37
CA VAL A 97 12.38 -5.12 0.61
C VAL A 97 12.29 -3.92 1.55
N VAL A 98 12.33 -2.71 1.01
CA VAL A 98 12.03 -1.48 1.75
C VAL A 98 10.64 -0.99 1.38
N VAL A 99 9.85 -0.61 2.38
CA VAL A 99 8.47 -0.14 2.19
C VAL A 99 8.31 1.29 2.69
N GLN A 100 7.73 2.14 1.85
CA GLN A 100 7.27 3.48 2.18
C GLN A 100 5.79 3.58 1.84
N TYR A 101 5.02 4.21 2.72
CA TYR A 101 3.62 4.55 2.46
C TYR A 101 3.49 6.03 2.10
N SER A 102 2.61 6.33 1.14
CA SER A 102 2.22 7.71 0.85
C SER A 102 0.72 7.84 0.58
N ARG A 103 0.20 9.02 0.89
CA ARG A 103 -1.18 9.43 0.63
C ARG A 103 -1.17 10.76 -0.13
N CYS A 104 -1.92 10.81 -1.21
CA CYS A 104 -2.25 12.03 -1.93
C CYS A 104 -3.74 12.28 -1.71
N ASP A 105 -4.07 13.37 -1.02
CA ASP A 105 -5.43 13.81 -0.76
C ASP A 105 -5.76 14.99 -1.68
N THR A 106 -6.76 14.78 -2.54
CA THR A 106 -7.26 15.75 -3.51
C THR A 106 -8.67 16.22 -3.16
N THR A 107 -9.15 16.03 -1.92
CA THR A 107 -10.52 16.41 -1.52
C THR A 107 -10.78 17.93 -1.52
N GLN A 108 -9.74 18.74 -1.56
CA GLN A 108 -9.77 20.21 -1.62
C GLN A 108 -8.80 20.75 -2.69
N PRO A 109 -8.96 22.00 -3.17
CA PRO A 109 -8.06 22.58 -4.18
C PRO A 109 -6.59 22.60 -3.74
N GLU A 110 -6.34 22.84 -2.46
CA GLU A 110 -5.03 22.76 -1.83
C GLU A 110 -4.63 21.30 -1.59
N LEU A 111 -3.92 20.73 -2.56
CA LEU A 111 -3.43 19.35 -2.51
C LEU A 111 -2.61 19.09 -1.24
N ALA A 112 -2.91 17.99 -0.54
CA ALA A 112 -2.13 17.55 0.62
C ALA A 112 -1.41 16.22 0.33
N PHE A 113 -0.14 16.15 0.72
CA PHE A 113 0.70 14.96 0.56
C PHE A 113 1.33 14.55 1.89
N MET A 114 1.28 13.25 2.19
CA MET A 114 1.96 12.64 3.32
C MET A 114 2.80 11.45 2.83
N GLY A 115 4.00 11.29 3.40
CA GLY A 115 4.83 10.10 3.21
C GLY A 115 5.53 9.69 4.50
N LEU A 116 5.56 8.38 4.79
CA LEU A 116 6.17 7.80 5.98
C LEU A 116 6.90 6.50 5.61
N LEU A 117 8.04 6.24 6.24
CA LEU A 117 8.67 4.91 6.19
C LEU A 117 7.83 3.96 7.05
N ALA A 118 7.58 2.75 6.53
CA ALA A 118 6.90 1.72 7.30
C ALA A 118 7.83 1.17 8.40
N TYR A 119 7.26 0.53 9.43
CA TYR A 119 8.02 -0.10 10.53
C TYR A 119 8.34 -1.56 10.22
#